data_AF-A0A5J4W529-F1
#
_entry.id   AF-A0A5J4W529-F1
#
_cell.length_a   1.000
_cell.length_b   1.000
_cell.length_c   1.000
_cell.angle_alpha   90.00
_cell.angle_beta   90.00
_cell.angle_gamma   90.00
#
_symmetry.space_group_name_H-M   'P 1'
#
loop_
_entity.id
_entity.type
_entity.pdbx_description
1 polymer ?
#
loop_
_entity_poly.entity_id
_entity_poly.type
_entity_poly.pdbx_seq_one_letter_code
_entity_poly.pdbx_strand_id
1 'polypeptide(L)'
;MQEEEQRRLEVLLQRIEALEARIAQFQFVPHICPSEVRCRKHIKELNTKSTEFKWVTPDYYQQNLEQRRQQLGAASISHIVKIQYVSKLDCKKLYNLIRNMAHGLKKNFHFRVASSQEAEKLLGFTHGAVCPFGIKGSENIPIILDSAIVNNLIPSYFYMGGGNVDTKLRMSVTEFIQKTNPIIADVSSPRDLDKLLASSAELDNDEDVENSVDEDGEYKTQKISPDGV
;
A
#
# COMPACT_ATOMS: atom_id res chain seq x y z
N MET A 1 -35.88 38.53 6.14
CA MET A 1 -36.04 38.29 4.69
C MET A 1 -34.67 38.12 4.04
N GLN A 2 -33.78 39.11 4.11
CA GLN A 2 -32.41 39.02 3.57
C GLN A 2 -31.56 37.89 4.18
N GLU A 3 -31.63 37.69 5.50
CA GLU A 3 -30.85 36.63 6.18
C GLU A 3 -31.27 35.20 5.79
N GLU A 4 -32.57 35.00 5.50
CA GLU A 4 -33.08 33.71 5.06
C GLU A 4 -32.73 33.43 3.59
N GLU A 5 -32.73 34.45 2.74
CA GLU A 5 -32.20 34.37 1.38
C GLU A 5 -30.71 34.03 1.37
N GLN A 6 -29.93 34.66 2.24
CA GLN A 6 -28.50 34.45 2.36
C GLN A 6 -28.18 33.01 2.80
N ARG A 7 -28.94 32.48 3.77
CA ARG A 7 -28.83 31.08 4.19
C ARG A 7 -29.24 30.09 3.10
N ARG A 8 -30.27 30.40 2.30
CA ARG A 8 -30.66 29.58 1.15
C ARG A 8 -29.58 29.56 0.07
N LEU A 9 -28.94 30.71 -0.17
CA LEU A 9 -27.85 30.83 -1.14
C LEU A 9 -26.63 30.00 -0.71
N GLU A 10 -26.25 30.05 0.56
CA GLU A 10 -25.15 29.23 1.10
C GLU A 10 -25.41 27.73 0.94
N VAL A 11 -26.62 27.26 1.25
CA VAL A 11 -26.99 25.84 1.10
C VAL A 11 -26.97 25.42 -0.38
N LEU A 12 -27.39 26.29 -1.29
CA LEU A 12 -27.35 26.01 -2.73
C LEU A 12 -25.91 25.96 -3.25
N LEU A 13 -25.04 26.87 -2.81
CA LEU A 13 -23.61 26.84 -3.16
C LEU A 13 -22.94 25.55 -2.70
N GLN A 14 -23.16 25.14 -1.44
CA GLN A 14 -22.64 23.86 -0.92
C GLN A 14 -23.14 22.66 -1.74
N ARG A 15 -24.40 22.68 -2.18
CA ARG A 15 -24.95 21.61 -3.03
C ARG A 15 -24.36 21.62 -4.43
N ILE A 16 -24.13 22.79 -5.01
CA ILE A 16 -23.50 22.93 -6.33
C ILE A 16 -22.07 22.42 -6.26
N GLU A 17 -21.28 22.84 -5.29
CA GLU A 17 -19.91 22.35 -5.08
C GLU A 17 -19.88 20.82 -4.92
N ALA A 18 -20.81 20.25 -4.14
CA ALA A 18 -20.92 18.80 -3.98
C ALA A 18 -21.32 18.08 -5.28
N LEU A 19 -22.15 18.70 -6.12
CA LEU A 19 -22.54 18.16 -7.42
C LEU A 19 -21.41 18.28 -8.45
N GLU A 20 -20.69 19.40 -8.48
CA GLU A 20 -19.54 19.62 -9.34
C GLU A 20 -18.41 18.64 -8.99
N ALA A 21 -18.13 18.42 -7.71
CA ALA A 21 -17.20 17.39 -7.27
C ALA A 21 -17.63 15.98 -7.72
N ARG A 22 -18.94 15.68 -7.66
CA ARG A 22 -19.49 14.42 -8.19
C ARG A 22 -19.39 14.33 -9.72
N ILE A 23 -19.64 15.41 -10.46
CA ILE A 23 -19.55 15.42 -11.92
C ILE A 23 -18.09 15.31 -12.38
N ALA A 24 -17.14 15.95 -11.69
CA ALA A 24 -15.72 15.81 -11.94
C ALA A 24 -15.27 14.34 -11.81
N GLN A 25 -15.86 13.57 -10.87
CA GLN A 25 -15.65 12.12 -10.79
C GLN A 25 -16.17 11.37 -12.03
N PHE A 26 -17.17 11.89 -12.75
CA PHE A 26 -17.73 11.29 -13.96
C PHE A 26 -17.04 11.72 -15.26
N GLN A 27 -16.31 12.84 -15.28
CA GLN A 27 -15.48 13.23 -16.44
C GLN A 27 -14.16 12.45 -16.52
N PHE A 28 -13.77 11.76 -15.45
CA PHE A 28 -12.65 10.83 -15.48
C PHE A 28 -13.05 9.57 -16.25
N VAL A 29 -12.57 9.44 -17.49
CA VAL A 29 -12.62 8.18 -18.24
C VAL A 29 -11.37 7.39 -17.86
N PRO A 30 -11.51 6.27 -17.12
CA PRO A 30 -10.34 5.57 -16.65
C PRO A 30 -9.60 4.91 -17.81
N HIS A 31 -8.31 5.23 -17.95
CA HIS A 31 -7.48 4.64 -18.99
C HIS A 31 -6.95 3.27 -18.52
N ILE A 32 -7.47 2.18 -19.08
CA ILE A 32 -6.98 0.83 -18.79
C ILE A 32 -5.63 0.61 -19.49
N CYS A 33 -4.56 0.49 -18.71
CA CYS A 33 -3.23 0.19 -19.22
C CYS A 33 -2.99 -1.33 -19.41
N PRO A 34 -1.96 -1.75 -20.17
CA PRO A 34 -1.68 -3.17 -20.42
C PRO A 34 -1.42 -4.00 -19.15
N SER A 35 -0.85 -3.42 -18.10
CA SER A 35 -0.66 -4.08 -16.81
C SER A 35 -1.96 -4.38 -16.11
N GLU A 36 -2.94 -3.48 -16.15
CA GLU A 36 -4.27 -3.72 -15.61
C GLU A 36 -5.01 -4.82 -16.37
N VAL A 37 -4.94 -4.82 -17.71
CA VAL A 37 -5.51 -5.91 -18.53
C VAL A 37 -4.94 -7.25 -18.09
N ARG A 38 -3.63 -7.31 -17.83
CA ARG A 38 -2.93 -8.52 -17.37
C ARG A 38 -3.39 -8.95 -15.98
N CYS A 39 -3.53 -8.02 -15.03
CA CYS A 39 -4.11 -8.29 -13.71
C CYS A 39 -5.52 -8.86 -13.81
N ARG A 40 -6.40 -8.19 -14.56
CA ARG A 40 -7.80 -8.60 -14.74
C ARG A 40 -7.91 -9.96 -15.39
N LYS A 41 -7.07 -10.26 -16.39
CA LYS A 41 -7.00 -11.58 -17.03
C LYS A 41 -6.60 -12.66 -16.01
N HIS A 42 -5.53 -12.44 -15.26
CA HIS A 42 -5.06 -13.42 -14.26
C HIS A 42 -6.08 -13.64 -13.14
N ILE A 43 -6.73 -12.59 -12.65
CA ILE A 43 -7.82 -12.70 -11.66
C ILE A 43 -8.98 -13.53 -12.19
N LYS A 44 -9.38 -13.34 -13.46
CA LYS A 44 -10.42 -14.16 -14.11
C LYS A 44 -10.01 -15.62 -14.21
N GLU A 45 -8.76 -15.91 -14.57
CA GLU A 45 -8.22 -17.28 -14.69
C GLU A 45 -8.17 -17.99 -13.32
N LEU A 46 -7.89 -17.25 -12.24
CA LEU A 46 -7.91 -17.76 -10.87
C LEU A 46 -9.32 -18.05 -10.34
N ASN A 47 -10.38 -17.65 -11.06
CA ASN A 47 -11.79 -17.84 -10.71
C ASN A 47 -12.11 -17.38 -9.28
N THR A 48 -11.73 -16.14 -8.96
CA THR A 48 -11.93 -15.53 -7.66
C THR A 48 -13.34 -14.96 -7.52
N LYS A 49 -13.90 -15.03 -6.31
CA LYS A 49 -15.26 -14.61 -5.97
C LYS A 49 -15.29 -13.32 -5.15
N SER A 50 -14.22 -13.00 -4.41
CA SER A 50 -14.17 -11.87 -3.49
C SER A 50 -13.47 -10.63 -4.04
N THR A 51 -13.12 -10.65 -5.32
CA THR A 51 -12.35 -9.59 -5.99
C THR A 51 -13.22 -8.49 -6.55
N GLU A 52 -12.85 -7.24 -6.30
CA GLU A 52 -13.51 -6.06 -6.85
C GLU A 52 -12.46 -5.02 -7.28
N PHE A 53 -12.50 -4.60 -8.54
CA PHE A 53 -11.65 -3.51 -9.01
C PHE A 53 -12.38 -2.18 -8.83
N LYS A 54 -11.73 -1.22 -8.18
CA LYS A 54 -12.23 0.15 -8.00
C LYS A 54 -11.30 1.15 -8.67
N TRP A 55 -11.90 2.07 -9.40
CA TRP A 55 -11.21 3.24 -9.93
C TRP A 55 -11.09 4.30 -8.84
N VAL A 56 -9.96 4.99 -8.83
CA VAL A 56 -9.71 6.17 -8.00
C VAL A 56 -9.40 7.36 -8.89
N THR A 57 -9.52 8.55 -8.34
CA THR A 57 -9.25 9.80 -9.05
C THR A 57 -7.73 10.01 -9.22
N PRO A 58 -7.28 10.77 -10.22
CA PRO A 58 -5.84 10.99 -10.46
C PRO A 58 -5.09 11.62 -9.28
N ASP A 59 -5.76 12.39 -8.44
CA ASP A 59 -5.23 13.00 -7.23
C ASP A 59 -5.16 12.01 -6.04
N TYR A 60 -5.50 10.73 -6.22
CA TYR A 60 -5.55 9.73 -5.15
C TYR A 60 -4.26 9.68 -4.31
N TYR A 61 -3.09 9.82 -4.94
CA TYR A 61 -1.80 9.82 -4.25
C TYR A 61 -1.42 11.17 -3.62
N GLN A 62 -2.17 12.24 -3.91
CA GLN A 62 -2.04 13.56 -3.29
C GLN A 62 -2.97 13.72 -2.08
N GLN A 63 -4.01 12.90 -1.99
CA GLN A 63 -4.94 12.87 -0.86
C GLN A 63 -4.31 12.29 0.41
N ASN A 64 -4.80 12.66 1.58
CA ASN A 64 -4.42 12.02 2.84
C ASN A 64 -5.05 10.62 2.98
N LEU A 65 -4.61 9.84 3.97
CA LEU A 65 -5.03 8.44 4.15
C LEU A 65 -6.52 8.27 4.42
N GLU A 66 -7.12 9.22 5.14
CA GLU A 66 -8.53 9.17 5.50
C GLU A 66 -9.42 9.49 4.28
N GLN A 67 -9.00 10.42 3.42
CA GLN A 67 -9.64 10.69 2.13
C GLN A 67 -9.57 9.46 1.21
N ARG A 68 -8.40 8.82 1.09
CA ARG A 68 -8.24 7.57 0.33
C ARG A 68 -9.15 6.46 0.86
N ARG A 69 -9.26 6.33 2.19
CA ARG A 69 -10.16 5.37 2.86
C ARG A 69 -11.61 5.63 2.48
N GLN A 70 -12.05 6.88 2.55
CA GLN A 70 -13.41 7.28 2.19
C GLN A 70 -13.69 7.01 0.72
N GLN A 71 -12.78 7.37 -0.19
CA GLN A 71 -12.93 7.15 -1.62
C GLN A 71 -13.06 5.66 -1.98
N LEU A 72 -12.26 4.80 -1.33
CA LEU A 72 -12.34 3.35 -1.54
C LEU A 72 -13.55 2.70 -0.84
N GLY A 73 -14.18 3.38 0.11
CA GLY A 73 -15.16 2.77 1.01
C GLY A 73 -14.53 1.70 1.90
N ALA A 74 -13.28 1.89 2.29
CA ALA A 74 -12.56 0.98 3.17
C ALA A 74 -13.02 1.15 4.63
N ALA A 75 -13.09 0.06 5.39
CA ALA A 75 -13.56 0.10 6.78
C ALA A 75 -12.58 0.85 7.71
N SER A 76 -11.28 0.77 7.45
CA SER A 76 -10.24 1.55 8.12
C SER A 76 -9.06 1.78 7.18
N ILE A 77 -8.15 2.69 7.55
CA ILE A 77 -6.90 2.93 6.80
C ILE A 77 -6.07 1.65 6.68
N SER A 78 -6.10 0.76 7.68
CA SER A 78 -5.40 -0.53 7.66
C SER A 78 -5.86 -1.47 6.54
N HIS A 79 -7.05 -1.24 5.96
CA HIS A 79 -7.53 -2.00 4.81
C HIS A 79 -6.90 -1.54 3.49
N ILE A 80 -6.08 -0.49 3.49
CA ILE A 80 -5.32 -0.03 2.32
C ILE A 80 -3.88 -0.50 2.46
N VAL A 81 -3.49 -1.53 1.70
CA VAL A 81 -2.16 -2.12 1.80
C VAL A 81 -1.15 -1.29 1.02
N LYS A 82 -0.43 -0.44 1.75
CA LYS A 82 0.95 -0.01 1.46
C LYS A 82 1.68 -0.05 2.80
N ILE A 83 2.84 -0.70 2.85
CA ILE A 83 3.58 -1.02 4.10
C ILE A 83 4.08 0.25 4.85
N GLN A 84 3.74 1.46 4.41
CA GLN A 84 4.23 2.70 5.01
C GLN A 84 3.16 3.52 5.74
N TYR A 85 1.89 3.14 5.69
CA TYR A 85 0.80 3.98 6.21
C TYR A 85 0.54 3.83 7.71
N VAL A 86 0.37 2.59 8.18
CA VAL A 86 -0.02 2.30 9.57
C VAL A 86 1.09 1.57 10.33
N SER A 87 1.88 0.78 9.62
CA SER A 87 3.07 0.11 10.12
C SER A 87 4.28 0.50 9.27
N LYS A 88 5.48 0.20 9.75
CA LYS A 88 6.73 0.28 8.97
C LYS A 88 7.21 -1.14 8.75
N LEU A 89 7.72 -1.44 7.56
CA LEU A 89 8.44 -2.69 7.31
C LEU A 89 9.61 -2.79 8.28
N ASP A 90 9.61 -3.84 9.09
CA ASP A 90 10.72 -4.12 10.00
C ASP A 90 11.74 -4.98 9.26
N CYS A 91 12.76 -4.32 8.72
CA CYS A 91 13.81 -5.01 7.97
C CYS A 91 14.48 -6.11 8.83
N LYS A 92 14.65 -5.91 10.15
CA LYS A 92 15.27 -6.94 11.02
C LYS A 92 14.40 -8.19 11.10
N LYS A 93 13.10 -8.04 11.29
CA LYS A 93 12.15 -9.17 11.28
C LYS A 93 12.16 -9.88 9.93
N LEU A 94 12.16 -9.13 8.83
CA LEU A 94 12.25 -9.69 7.48
C LEU A 94 13.56 -10.45 7.24
N TYR A 95 14.71 -9.89 7.62
CA TYR A 95 16.01 -10.57 7.49
C TYR A 95 16.03 -11.86 8.31
N ASN A 96 15.49 -11.85 9.53
CA ASN A 96 15.42 -13.03 10.38
C ASN A 96 14.53 -14.12 9.78
N LEU A 97 13.37 -13.75 9.23
CA LEU A 97 12.50 -14.67 8.50
C LEU A 97 13.26 -15.34 7.36
N ILE A 98 13.89 -14.56 6.49
CA ILE A 98 14.57 -15.11 5.30
C ILE A 98 15.77 -15.97 5.70
N ARG A 99 16.55 -15.56 6.71
CA ARG A 99 17.67 -16.35 7.24
C ARG A 99 17.21 -17.71 7.79
N ASN A 100 16.08 -17.74 8.48
CA ASN A 100 15.53 -18.98 9.05
C ASN A 100 15.05 -19.94 7.96
N MET A 101 14.46 -19.44 6.88
CA MET A 101 14.05 -20.29 5.74
C MET A 101 15.23 -20.82 4.93
N ALA A 102 16.36 -20.12 4.96
CA ALA A 102 17.47 -20.35 4.06
C ALA A 102 18.40 -21.53 4.42
N HIS A 103 18.14 -22.27 5.51
CA HIS A 103 18.87 -23.48 5.95
C HIS A 103 20.39 -23.51 5.63
N GLY A 104 21.11 -22.40 5.87
CA GLY A 104 22.56 -22.32 5.64
C GLY A 104 23.02 -21.62 4.36
N LEU A 105 22.15 -20.95 3.58
CA LEU A 105 22.63 -19.99 2.58
C LEU A 105 23.43 -18.89 3.28
N LYS A 106 24.59 -18.56 2.70
CA LYS A 106 25.65 -17.73 3.30
C LYS A 106 25.11 -16.44 3.94
N LYS A 107 25.78 -15.98 5.00
CA LYS A 107 25.51 -14.76 5.79
C LYS A 107 25.44 -13.43 4.98
N ASN A 108 25.53 -13.44 3.64
CA ASN A 108 25.88 -12.30 2.80
C ASN A 108 24.78 -11.91 1.79
N PHE A 109 23.52 -11.87 2.20
CA PHE A 109 22.46 -11.28 1.37
C PHE A 109 22.25 -9.81 1.75
N HIS A 110 22.53 -8.91 0.80
CA HIS A 110 22.21 -7.50 0.91
C HIS A 110 20.84 -7.26 0.29
N PHE A 111 19.79 -7.28 1.12
CA PHE A 111 18.46 -6.89 0.68
C PHE A 111 18.40 -5.36 0.55
N ARG A 112 17.88 -4.89 -0.59
CA ARG A 112 17.60 -3.48 -0.88
C ARG A 112 16.17 -3.37 -1.39
N VAL A 113 15.56 -2.21 -1.19
CA VAL A 113 14.32 -1.87 -1.88
C VAL A 113 14.65 -1.70 -3.36
N ALA A 114 13.92 -2.38 -4.23
CA ALA A 114 14.10 -2.22 -5.67
C ALA A 114 13.68 -0.80 -6.08
N SER A 115 14.46 -0.18 -6.95
CA SER A 115 14.07 1.09 -7.59
C SER A 115 12.78 0.92 -8.41
N SER A 116 12.08 2.03 -8.69
CA SER A 116 10.86 2.00 -9.50
C SER A 116 11.09 1.38 -10.89
N GLN A 117 12.24 1.66 -11.53
CA GLN A 117 12.59 1.11 -12.83
C GLN A 117 12.86 -0.40 -12.77
N GLU A 118 13.54 -0.87 -11.72
CA GLU A 118 13.79 -2.30 -11.51
C GLU A 118 12.50 -3.04 -11.20
N ALA A 119 11.64 -2.48 -10.33
CA ALA A 119 10.34 -3.05 -10.02
C ALA A 119 9.46 -3.14 -11.28
N GLU A 120 9.48 -2.14 -12.15
CA GLU A 120 8.76 -2.19 -13.42
C GLU A 120 9.32 -3.25 -14.37
N LYS A 121 10.65 -3.36 -14.46
CA LYS A 121 11.30 -4.38 -15.29
C LYS A 121 11.01 -5.81 -14.78
N LEU A 122 11.06 -6.01 -13.46
CA LEU A 122 10.87 -7.31 -12.80
C LEU A 122 9.40 -7.72 -12.74
N LEU A 123 8.50 -6.79 -12.39
CA LEU A 123 7.10 -7.09 -12.10
C LEU A 123 6.17 -6.72 -13.26
N GLY A 124 6.57 -5.76 -14.09
CA GLY A 124 5.76 -5.22 -15.18
C GLY A 124 4.72 -4.19 -14.72
N PHE A 125 4.99 -3.48 -13.63
CA PHE A 125 4.11 -2.45 -13.06
C PHE A 125 4.86 -1.16 -12.80
N THR A 126 4.23 -0.03 -13.10
CA THR A 126 4.72 1.28 -12.69
C THR A 126 4.56 1.48 -11.18
N HIS A 127 5.27 2.48 -10.64
CA HIS A 127 5.15 2.86 -9.23
C HIS A 127 3.68 3.15 -8.86
N GLY A 128 3.22 2.64 -7.72
CA GLY A 128 1.82 2.79 -7.28
C GLY A 128 0.81 1.90 -8.01
N ALA A 129 1.23 1.08 -8.99
CA ALA A 129 0.35 0.17 -9.72
C ALA A 129 0.60 -1.32 -9.39
N VAL A 130 1.58 -1.62 -8.53
CA VAL A 130 2.03 -2.98 -8.23
C VAL A 130 0.88 -3.85 -7.71
N CYS A 131 0.63 -4.94 -8.43
CA CYS A 131 -0.38 -5.94 -8.10
C CYS A 131 0.31 -7.31 -7.94
N PRO A 132 0.02 -8.08 -6.87
CA PRO A 132 0.52 -9.45 -6.73
C PRO A 132 0.05 -10.39 -7.84
N PHE A 133 -0.97 -10.00 -8.60
CA PHE A 133 -1.53 -10.77 -9.70
C PHE A 133 -1.09 -10.18 -11.05
N GLY A 134 -0.60 -11.07 -11.92
CA GLY A 134 -0.29 -10.71 -13.29
C GLY A 134 1.09 -10.07 -13.36
N ILE A 135 2.04 -10.60 -12.61
CA ILE A 135 3.45 -10.21 -12.72
C ILE A 135 3.99 -10.76 -14.05
N LYS A 136 4.78 -9.96 -14.78
CA LYS A 136 5.49 -10.46 -15.97
C LYS A 136 6.57 -11.47 -15.53
N GLY A 137 6.54 -12.69 -16.05
CA GLY A 137 7.58 -13.71 -15.82
C GLY A 137 7.42 -14.55 -14.55
N SER A 138 6.19 -14.75 -14.05
CA SER A 138 5.96 -15.40 -12.76
C SER A 138 6.10 -16.94 -12.77
N GLU A 139 7.19 -17.43 -12.19
CA GLU A 139 7.17 -18.67 -11.39
C GLU A 139 7.82 -18.51 -9.99
N ASN A 140 8.67 -17.52 -9.73
CA ASN A 140 9.57 -17.55 -8.55
C ASN A 140 9.60 -16.29 -7.65
N ILE A 141 8.61 -15.38 -7.70
CA ILE A 141 8.59 -14.23 -6.76
C ILE A 141 7.81 -14.60 -5.50
N PRO A 142 8.46 -14.79 -4.34
CA PRO A 142 7.76 -15.10 -3.10
C PRO A 142 6.96 -13.90 -2.61
N ILE A 143 5.73 -14.15 -2.20
CA ILE A 143 4.87 -13.15 -1.55
C ILE A 143 4.97 -13.36 -0.05
N ILE A 144 5.29 -12.30 0.69
CA ILE A 144 5.23 -12.27 2.14
C ILE A 144 4.00 -11.45 2.54
N LEU A 145 3.13 -12.04 3.36
CA LEU A 145 1.95 -11.39 3.89
C LEU A 145 2.14 -11.15 5.39
N ASP A 146 1.98 -9.91 5.83
CA ASP A 146 2.12 -9.57 7.23
C ASP A 146 1.02 -10.23 8.08
N SER A 147 1.42 -10.88 9.18
CA SER A 147 0.50 -11.59 10.07
C SER A 147 -0.61 -10.70 10.66
N ALA A 148 -0.39 -9.40 10.81
CA ALA A 148 -1.41 -8.46 11.27
C ALA A 148 -2.56 -8.30 10.27
N ILE A 149 -2.29 -8.43 8.96
CA ILE A 149 -3.35 -8.44 7.93
C ILE A 149 -4.27 -9.65 8.13
N VAL A 150 -3.67 -10.80 8.49
CA VAL A 150 -4.40 -12.04 8.71
C VAL A 150 -5.21 -12.00 10.01
N ASN A 151 -4.59 -11.50 11.08
CA ASN A 151 -5.14 -11.63 12.43
C ASN A 151 -6.05 -10.47 12.83
N ASN A 152 -5.86 -9.27 12.27
CA ASN A 152 -6.44 -8.04 12.82
C ASN A 152 -7.40 -7.31 11.85
N LEU A 153 -7.46 -7.67 10.56
CA LEU A 153 -8.38 -7.02 9.63
C LEU A 153 -9.81 -7.52 9.82
N ILE A 154 -10.66 -6.61 10.31
CA ILE A 154 -12.10 -6.79 10.41
C ILE A 154 -12.76 -5.59 9.74
N PRO A 155 -13.57 -5.80 8.69
CA PRO A 155 -13.80 -7.05 7.95
C PRO A 155 -12.54 -7.60 7.23
N SER A 156 -12.49 -8.92 7.00
CA SER A 156 -11.30 -9.62 6.49
C SER A 156 -11.08 -9.46 4.98
N TYR A 157 -10.76 -8.24 4.56
CA TYR A 157 -10.35 -7.88 3.19
C TYR A 157 -9.35 -6.73 3.20
N PHE A 158 -8.70 -6.50 2.07
CA PHE A 158 -7.89 -5.31 1.88
C PHE A 158 -7.84 -4.87 0.41
N TYR A 159 -7.41 -3.63 0.19
CA TYR A 159 -7.11 -3.03 -1.10
C TYR A 159 -5.61 -3.07 -1.38
N MET A 160 -5.26 -3.39 -2.62
CA MET A 160 -3.89 -3.38 -3.16
C MET A 160 -3.87 -2.68 -4.54
N GLY A 161 -2.69 -2.53 -5.15
CA GLY A 161 -2.60 -2.03 -6.52
C GLY A 161 -3.32 -2.93 -7.51
N GLY A 162 -4.04 -2.33 -8.47
CA GLY A 162 -4.85 -3.05 -9.46
C GLY A 162 -4.20 -3.21 -10.83
N GLY A 163 -2.89 -2.97 -10.94
CA GLY A 163 -2.17 -2.95 -12.22
C GLY A 163 -2.17 -1.59 -12.92
N ASN A 164 -2.77 -0.57 -12.31
CA ASN A 164 -2.79 0.82 -12.76
C ASN A 164 -2.70 1.74 -11.54
N VAL A 165 -2.19 2.95 -11.70
CA VAL A 165 -2.11 3.95 -10.62
C VAL A 165 -3.51 4.34 -10.14
N ASP A 166 -4.46 4.41 -11.08
CA ASP A 166 -5.85 4.79 -10.83
C ASP A 166 -6.77 3.60 -10.53
N THR A 167 -6.22 2.38 -10.39
CA THR A 167 -7.00 1.16 -10.14
C THR A 167 -6.52 0.49 -8.87
N LYS A 168 -7.45 0.21 -7.95
CA LYS A 168 -7.22 -0.62 -6.77
C LYS A 168 -7.98 -1.93 -6.88
N LEU A 169 -7.39 -3.00 -6.38
CA LEU A 169 -8.00 -4.31 -6.29
C LEU A 169 -8.34 -4.59 -4.83
N ARG A 170 -9.62 -4.79 -4.52
CA ARG A 170 -10.08 -5.37 -3.26
C ARG A 170 -10.07 -6.88 -3.35
N MET A 171 -9.66 -7.56 -2.29
CA MET A 171 -9.78 -9.02 -2.16
C MET A 171 -9.94 -9.44 -0.69
N SER A 172 -10.66 -10.52 -0.42
CA SER A 172 -10.68 -11.11 0.93
C SER A 172 -9.31 -11.69 1.29
N VAL A 173 -8.95 -11.64 2.57
CA VAL A 173 -7.68 -12.19 3.05
C VAL A 173 -7.61 -13.70 2.80
N THR A 174 -8.71 -14.41 3.07
CA THR A 174 -8.80 -15.87 2.85
C THR A 174 -8.56 -16.25 1.40
N GLU A 175 -9.22 -15.58 0.45
CA GLU A 175 -9.05 -15.90 -0.97
C GLU A 175 -7.64 -15.50 -1.46
N PHE A 176 -7.10 -14.38 -0.96
CA PHE A 176 -5.73 -14.00 -1.27
C PHE A 176 -4.73 -15.10 -0.85
N ILE A 177 -4.83 -15.61 0.38
CA ILE A 177 -3.98 -16.69 0.88
C ILE A 177 -4.13 -17.94 0.01
N GLN A 178 -5.36 -18.33 -0.31
CA GLN A 178 -5.64 -19.51 -1.13
C GLN A 178 -5.06 -19.43 -2.54
N LYS A 179 -5.07 -18.23 -3.15
CA LYS A 179 -4.64 -18.04 -4.55
C LYS A 179 -3.15 -17.73 -4.69
N THR A 180 -2.51 -17.22 -3.65
CA THR A 180 -1.10 -16.79 -3.72
C THR A 180 -0.15 -17.64 -2.88
N ASN A 181 -0.67 -18.47 -1.97
CA ASN A 181 0.11 -19.26 -1.02
C ASN A 181 1.29 -18.48 -0.39
N PRO A 182 1.03 -17.32 0.24
CA PRO A 182 2.07 -16.42 0.69
C PRO A 182 2.75 -16.97 1.95
N ILE A 183 3.98 -16.53 2.21
CA ILE A 183 4.65 -16.71 3.49
C ILE A 183 4.02 -15.74 4.49
N ILE A 184 3.31 -16.26 5.49
CA ILE A 184 2.71 -15.44 6.54
C ILE A 184 3.74 -15.24 7.66
N ALA A 185 4.06 -13.99 7.98
CA ALA A 185 5.05 -13.67 9.00
C ALA A 185 4.82 -12.29 9.64
N ASP A 186 5.31 -12.10 10.86
CA ASP A 186 5.41 -10.78 11.50
C ASP A 186 6.60 -10.03 10.88
N VAL A 187 6.32 -9.08 9.98
CA VAL A 187 7.35 -8.33 9.24
C VAL A 187 7.17 -6.82 9.36
N SER A 188 6.26 -6.36 10.20
CA SER A 188 6.01 -4.95 10.41
C SER A 188 6.01 -4.59 11.89
N SER A 189 6.22 -3.30 12.15
CA SER A 189 6.15 -2.71 13.47
C SER A 189 5.19 -1.51 13.40
N PRO A 190 4.30 -1.30 14.40
CA PRO A 190 3.38 -0.17 14.40
C PRO A 190 4.14 1.15 14.22
N ARG A 191 3.60 2.06 13.40
CA ARG A 191 4.07 3.45 13.42
C ARG A 191 3.40 4.18 14.58
N ASP A 192 4.13 5.15 15.11
CA ASP A 192 3.62 6.07 16.11
C ASP A 192 2.54 6.95 15.47
N LEU A 193 1.26 6.61 15.68
CA LEU A 193 0.12 7.24 15.00
C LEU A 193 0.01 8.73 15.33
N ASP A 194 0.45 9.13 16.53
CA ASP A 194 0.43 10.52 16.98
C ASP A 194 1.36 11.40 16.15
N LYS A 195 2.47 10.84 15.65
CA LYS A 195 3.39 11.55 14.74
C LYS A 195 2.85 11.66 13.32
N LEU A 196 2.09 10.67 12.84
CA LEU A 196 1.47 10.67 11.51
C LEU A 196 0.32 11.67 11.38
N LEU A 197 -0.49 11.80 12.43
CA LEU A 197 -1.54 12.82 12.48
C LEU A 197 -0.94 14.23 12.55
N ALA A 198 0.18 14.40 13.28
CA ALA A 198 0.91 15.67 13.34
C ALA A 198 1.64 16.02 12.03
N SER A 199 2.16 15.04 11.29
CA SER A 199 2.92 15.25 10.04
C SER A 199 2.05 15.38 8.79
N SER A 200 0.75 15.10 8.87
CA SER A 200 -0.18 15.17 7.73
C SER A 200 -0.46 16.60 7.23
N ALA A 201 0.14 17.62 7.84
CA ALA A 201 0.11 19.02 7.41
C ALA A 201 1.36 19.44 6.60
N GLU A 202 2.42 18.64 6.57
CA GLU A 202 3.63 18.93 5.80
C GLU A 202 3.76 17.93 4.65
N LEU A 203 3.32 18.40 3.48
CA LEU A 203 3.66 17.95 2.13
C LEU A 203 4.43 16.62 2.05
N ASP A 204 3.69 15.57 1.66
CA ASP A 204 4.22 14.36 1.03
C ASP A 204 4.93 14.76 -0.28
N ASN A 205 6.13 15.34 -0.16
CA ASN A 205 7.14 15.17 -1.18
C ASN A 205 7.54 13.69 -1.08
N ASP A 206 7.08 12.90 -2.05
CA ASP A 206 7.61 11.57 -2.40
C ASP A 206 9.10 11.71 -2.86
N GLU A 207 9.93 12.45 -2.14
CA GLU A 207 11.36 12.22 -2.14
C GLU A 207 11.57 10.96 -1.31
N ASP A 208 12.25 10.00 -1.92
CA ASP A 208 12.72 8.79 -1.29
C ASP A 208 13.21 9.12 0.12
N VAL A 209 12.44 8.71 1.14
CA VAL A 209 13.03 8.52 2.46
C VAL A 209 13.93 7.31 2.30
N GLU A 210 15.10 7.55 1.69
CA GLU A 210 16.30 6.81 1.99
C GLU A 210 16.30 6.65 3.51
N ASN A 211 16.22 5.41 3.98
CA ASN A 211 16.63 5.17 5.36
C ASN A 211 18.07 5.68 5.38
N SER A 212 18.32 6.81 6.03
CA SER A 212 19.64 7.40 6.16
C SER A 212 20.60 6.30 6.62
N VAL A 213 21.45 5.85 5.70
CA VAL A 213 22.60 5.03 6.01
C VAL A 213 23.71 6.03 6.22
N ASP A 214 24.21 6.16 7.45
CA ASP A 214 25.44 6.91 7.69
C ASP A 214 26.53 6.35 6.77
N GLU A 215 27.34 7.23 6.15
CA GLU A 215 28.27 6.95 5.04
C GLU A 215 29.31 5.84 5.29
N ASP A 216 29.34 5.22 6.46
CA ASP A 216 30.28 4.14 6.83
C ASP A 216 29.63 2.76 7.06
N GLY A 217 28.32 2.59 6.89
CA GLY A 217 27.69 1.25 6.83
C GLY A 217 27.86 0.35 8.09
N GLU A 218 28.25 0.91 9.24
CA GLU A 218 28.32 0.20 10.52
C GLU A 218 27.11 0.47 11.40
N TYR A 219 26.36 -0.58 11.74
CA TYR A 219 25.46 -0.53 12.91
C TYR A 219 26.33 -0.48 14.18
N LYS A 220 26.41 0.68 14.84
CA LYS A 220 27.04 0.78 16.17
C LYS A 220 26.33 -0.18 17.13
N THR A 221 26.99 -1.28 17.46
CA THR A 221 26.72 -2.00 18.70
C THR A 221 27.29 -1.15 19.83
N GLN A 222 26.44 -0.69 20.74
CA GLN A 222 26.95 -0.24 22.04
C GLN A 222 27.62 -1.46 22.68
N LYS A 223 28.96 -1.44 22.71
CA LYS A 223 29.74 -2.32 23.57
C LYS A 223 29.38 -1.95 25.01
N ILE A 224 28.61 -2.81 25.67
CA ILE A 224 28.62 -2.87 27.12
C ILE A 224 29.97 -3.49 27.47
N SER A 225 30.89 -2.67 28.00
CA SER A 225 32.15 -3.18 28.54
C SER A 225 31.86 -4.10 29.71
N PRO A 226 32.45 -5.30 29.76
CA PRO A 226 32.50 -6.09 30.97
C PRO A 226 33.68 -5.55 31.79
N ASP A 227 33.42 -4.55 32.63
CA ASP A 227 34.21 -4.25 33.86
C ASP A 227 33.65 -2.96 34.49
N GLY A 228 33.13 -3.10 35.71
CA GLY A 228 32.64 -1.96 36.50
C GLY A 228 31.75 -2.41 37.65
N VAL A 229 32.42 -2.80 38.74
CA VAL A 229 31.95 -3.01 40.13
C VAL A 229 30.71 -2.22 40.52
#